data_AF-W4QLN4-F1
#
_entry.id   AF-W4QLN4-F1
#
_cell.length_a   1.000
_cell.length_b   1.000
_cell.length_c   1.000
_cell.angle_alpha   90.00
_cell.angle_beta   90.00
_cell.angle_gamma   90.00
#
_symmetry.space_group_name_H-M   'P 1'
#
loop_
_entity.id
_entity.type
_entity.pdbx_description
1 polymer ?
#
loop_
_entity_poly.entity_id
_entity_poly.type
_entity_poly.pdbx_seq_one_letter_code
_entity_poly.pdbx_strand_id
1 'polypeptide(L)'
;MEMIEIGAEILLIDEDTTATNFMIRDARMQQLIEKESEPITPFIDKIEQLKNEKNISSIIVMGGSGDYFDVADCVIKMKEYVPFEVTGEAKAIAQQIQIDRQHEGGNSFGQVADRYLLPNSLNSMEGRKRRVKARGMYEIQYGSQSINLHSIEQLVDESQTRMIADILYYVERNNNLVQQCSLKELAELIEEQLNKRGITSVSQHNGHPGDIARPRAFEIMAALNRLRSVQIK
;
A
#
# COMPACT_ATOMS: atom_id res chain seq x y z
N MET A 1 -5.67 -2.98 0.41
CA MET A 1 -6.33 -2.73 1.72
C MET A 1 -5.53 -1.79 2.60
N GLU A 2 -4.29 -2.12 2.97
CA GLU A 2 -3.50 -1.29 3.91
C GLU A 2 -3.32 0.17 3.45
N MET A 3 -2.99 0.40 2.18
CA MET A 3 -2.87 1.77 1.66
C MET A 3 -4.21 2.53 1.68
N ILE A 4 -5.31 1.82 1.41
CA ILE A 4 -6.66 2.38 1.42
C ILE A 4 -7.06 2.81 2.85
N GLU A 5 -6.74 1.99 3.84
CA GLU A 5 -6.98 2.30 5.27
C GLU A 5 -6.32 3.61 5.68
N ILE A 6 -5.07 3.85 5.24
CA ILE A 6 -4.34 5.08 5.54
C ILE A 6 -4.86 6.28 4.73
N GLY A 7 -5.72 6.05 3.72
CA GLY A 7 -6.35 7.11 2.92
C GLY A 7 -5.70 7.32 1.55
N ALA A 8 -5.15 6.28 0.93
CA ALA A 8 -4.69 6.37 -0.46
C ALA A 8 -5.88 6.61 -1.41
N GLU A 9 -5.76 7.63 -2.24
CA GLU A 9 -6.76 8.02 -3.25
C GLU A 9 -6.44 7.45 -4.65
N ILE A 10 -5.21 6.96 -4.85
CA ILE A 10 -4.72 6.41 -6.11
C ILE A 10 -3.93 5.13 -5.83
N LEU A 11 -4.21 4.08 -6.58
CA LEU A 11 -3.41 2.85 -6.65
C LEU A 11 -2.64 2.81 -7.97
N LEU A 12 -1.33 2.58 -7.89
CA LEU A 12 -0.47 2.37 -9.06
C LEU A 12 -0.10 0.89 -9.10
N ILE A 13 -0.39 0.23 -10.21
CA ILE A 13 -0.21 -1.22 -10.36
C ILE A 13 0.53 -1.49 -11.66
N ASP A 14 1.50 -2.39 -11.61
CA ASP A 14 2.18 -2.91 -12.79
C ASP A 14 1.91 -4.42 -12.88
N GLU A 15 1.38 -4.87 -14.00
CA GLU A 15 1.09 -6.29 -14.25
C GLU A 15 2.34 -7.16 -14.07
N ASP A 16 3.52 -6.67 -14.47
CA ASP A 16 4.77 -7.47 -14.44
C ASP A 16 5.28 -7.74 -13.02
N THR A 17 4.89 -6.92 -12.04
CA THR A 17 5.28 -7.09 -10.62
C THR A 17 4.12 -7.52 -9.73
N THR A 18 2.95 -7.77 -10.31
CA THR A 18 1.74 -8.15 -9.57
C THR A 18 1.39 -9.62 -9.77
N ALA A 19 0.81 -10.26 -8.76
CA ALA A 19 0.34 -11.62 -8.87
C ALA A 19 -0.80 -11.73 -9.89
N THR A 20 -0.61 -12.52 -10.95
CA THR A 20 -1.58 -12.66 -12.06
C THR A 20 -2.96 -13.10 -11.59
N ASN A 21 -3.02 -14.04 -10.63
CA ASN A 21 -4.27 -14.54 -10.05
C ASN A 21 -5.02 -13.50 -9.22
N PHE A 22 -4.35 -12.44 -8.76
CA PHE A 22 -5.01 -11.29 -8.17
C PHE A 22 -5.53 -10.32 -9.23
N MET A 23 -4.81 -10.13 -10.34
CA MET A 23 -5.22 -9.19 -11.39
C MET A 23 -6.46 -9.65 -12.14
N ILE A 24 -6.40 -10.87 -12.69
CA ILE A 24 -7.39 -11.37 -13.63
C ILE A 24 -7.79 -12.81 -13.33
N ARG A 25 -8.97 -13.17 -13.84
CA ARG A 25 -9.42 -14.54 -13.98
C ARG A 25 -10.25 -14.61 -15.24
N ASP A 26 -9.75 -15.34 -16.24
CA ASP A 26 -10.42 -15.43 -17.54
C ASP A 26 -11.67 -16.33 -17.49
N ALA A 27 -12.51 -16.24 -18.53
CA ALA A 27 -13.75 -17.01 -18.62
C ALA A 27 -13.52 -18.53 -18.66
N ARG A 28 -12.38 -19.01 -19.16
CA ARG A 28 -12.07 -20.45 -19.22
C ARG A 28 -11.78 -20.99 -17.83
N MET A 29 -11.02 -20.25 -17.03
CA MET A 29 -10.72 -20.58 -15.64
C MET A 29 -11.95 -20.54 -14.75
N GLN A 30 -12.90 -19.64 -15.03
CA GLN A 30 -14.20 -19.62 -14.35
C GLN A 30 -15.06 -20.84 -14.68
N GLN A 31 -15.01 -21.33 -15.92
CA GLN A 31 -15.72 -22.55 -16.32
C GLN A 31 -15.07 -23.82 -15.75
N LEU A 32 -13.75 -23.83 -15.61
CA LEU A 32 -13.02 -24.99 -15.09
C LEU A 32 -13.12 -25.13 -13.57
N ILE A 33 -13.07 -24.01 -12.85
CA ILE A 33 -13.05 -23.98 -11.38
C ILE A 33 -14.23 -23.14 -10.90
N GLU A 34 -15.15 -23.74 -10.15
CA GLU A 34 -16.29 -23.03 -9.57
C GLU A 34 -15.83 -21.93 -8.60
N LYS A 35 -16.60 -20.84 -8.49
CA LYS A 35 -16.23 -19.68 -7.66
C LYS A 35 -16.04 -20.06 -6.19
N GLU A 36 -16.84 -20.98 -5.68
CA GLU A 36 -16.78 -21.49 -4.31
C GLU A 36 -15.44 -22.15 -3.97
N SER A 37 -14.73 -22.64 -4.99
CA SER A 37 -13.40 -23.26 -4.86
C SER A 37 -12.25 -22.27 -5.10
N GLU A 38 -12.53 -21.04 -5.56
CA GLU A 38 -11.54 -20.00 -5.81
C GLU A 38 -11.67 -18.88 -4.76
N PRO A 39 -10.79 -18.85 -3.73
CA PRO A 39 -10.91 -17.88 -2.64
C PRO A 39 -10.57 -16.45 -3.07
N ILE A 40 -9.90 -16.26 -4.20
CA ILE A 40 -9.47 -14.95 -4.67
C ILE A 40 -10.59 -14.31 -5.48
N THR A 41 -10.87 -13.04 -5.19
CA THR A 41 -11.68 -12.19 -6.07
C THR A 41 -10.73 -11.32 -6.88
N PRO A 42 -10.73 -11.44 -8.22
CA PRO A 42 -9.85 -10.68 -9.08
C PRO A 42 -10.03 -9.16 -8.91
N PHE A 43 -8.94 -8.41 -9.09
CA PHE A 43 -8.91 -6.97 -8.93
C PHE A 43 -9.80 -6.26 -9.96
N ILE A 44 -9.86 -6.79 -11.19
CA ILE A 44 -10.78 -6.31 -12.23
C ILE A 44 -12.25 -6.27 -11.76
N ASP A 45 -12.68 -7.17 -10.86
CA ASP A 45 -14.04 -7.18 -10.32
C ASP A 45 -14.26 -6.18 -9.17
N LYS A 46 -13.19 -5.64 -8.60
CA LYS A 46 -13.25 -4.68 -7.50
C LYS A 46 -12.95 -3.25 -7.92
N ILE A 47 -12.41 -3.05 -9.12
CA ILE A 47 -11.91 -1.74 -9.58
C ILE A 47 -13.02 -0.69 -9.74
N GLU A 48 -14.17 -1.06 -10.29
CA GLU A 48 -15.31 -0.13 -10.41
C GLU A 48 -15.87 0.23 -9.04
N GLN A 49 -15.92 -0.74 -8.12
CA GLN A 49 -16.37 -0.51 -6.75
C GLN A 49 -15.39 0.40 -5.99
N LEU A 50 -14.08 0.25 -6.18
CA LEU A 50 -13.08 1.18 -5.63
C LEU A 50 -13.32 2.61 -6.10
N LYS A 51 -13.54 2.80 -7.39
CA LYS A 51 -13.82 4.11 -7.96
C LYS A 51 -15.13 4.69 -7.44
N ASN A 52 -16.23 3.94 -7.57
CA ASN A 52 -17.58 4.45 -7.35
C ASN A 52 -17.94 4.57 -5.86
N GLU A 53 -17.46 3.65 -5.01
CA GLU A 53 -17.81 3.62 -3.58
C GLU A 53 -16.75 4.23 -2.67
N LYS A 54 -15.46 4.15 -3.07
CA LYS A 54 -14.34 4.65 -2.25
C LYS A 54 -13.69 5.90 -2.82
N ASN A 55 -14.06 6.33 -4.03
CA ASN A 55 -13.44 7.44 -4.73
C ASN A 55 -11.92 7.25 -4.93
N ILE A 56 -11.52 6.00 -5.20
CA ILE A 56 -10.12 5.62 -5.40
C ILE A 56 -9.88 5.31 -6.86
N SER A 57 -8.95 6.05 -7.47
CA SER A 57 -8.54 5.81 -8.85
C SER A 57 -7.47 4.73 -8.92
N SER A 58 -7.39 4.05 -10.06
CA SER A 58 -6.34 3.06 -10.33
C SER A 58 -5.66 3.37 -11.65
N ILE A 59 -4.33 3.38 -11.67
CA ILE A 59 -3.52 3.45 -12.89
C ILE A 59 -2.79 2.12 -12.99
N ILE A 60 -3.03 1.40 -14.08
CA ILE A 60 -2.54 0.04 -14.26
C ILE A 60 -1.74 -0.02 -15.55
N VAL A 61 -0.49 -0.48 -15.46
CA VAL A 61 0.29 -0.90 -16.63
C VAL A 61 -0.15 -2.32 -16.97
N MET A 62 -0.65 -2.51 -18.18
CA MET A 62 -1.14 -3.79 -18.69
C MET A 62 -0.47 -4.10 -20.03
N GLY A 63 -0.17 -5.37 -20.27
CA GLY A 63 0.35 -5.90 -21.53
C GLY A 63 -0.13 -7.31 -21.86
N GLY A 64 -0.62 -8.07 -20.88
CA GLY A 64 -1.01 -9.47 -21.03
C GLY A 64 -2.50 -9.73 -21.20
N SER A 65 -3.38 -8.83 -20.72
CA SER A 65 -4.84 -9.01 -20.76
C SER A 65 -5.60 -7.78 -21.28
N GLY A 66 -6.57 -8.05 -22.17
CA GLY A 66 -7.52 -7.06 -22.68
C GLY A 66 -8.79 -6.91 -21.84
N ASP A 67 -8.98 -7.74 -20.80
CA ASP A 67 -10.22 -7.77 -20.01
C ASP A 67 -10.50 -6.40 -19.35
N TYR A 68 -9.45 -5.64 -19.02
CA TYR A 68 -9.59 -4.31 -18.42
C TYR A 68 -10.19 -3.26 -19.38
N PHE A 69 -10.26 -3.51 -20.70
CA PHE A 69 -10.89 -2.57 -21.63
C PHE A 69 -12.36 -2.33 -21.30
N ASP A 70 -13.06 -3.32 -20.75
CA ASP A 70 -14.47 -3.18 -20.37
C ASP A 70 -14.67 -2.15 -19.26
N VAL A 71 -13.79 -2.15 -18.25
CA VAL A 71 -13.90 -1.32 -17.03
C VAL A 71 -13.07 -0.04 -17.07
N ALA A 72 -12.12 0.10 -18.00
CA ALA A 72 -11.24 1.26 -18.08
C ALA A 72 -11.98 2.53 -18.55
N ASP A 73 -11.76 3.65 -17.85
CA ASP A 73 -12.23 4.98 -18.28
C ASP A 73 -11.33 5.61 -19.34
N CYS A 74 -10.04 5.30 -19.29
CA CYS A 74 -9.02 5.84 -20.17
C CYS A 74 -8.00 4.74 -20.48
N VAL A 75 -7.62 4.60 -21.76
CA VAL A 75 -6.60 3.67 -22.22
C VAL A 75 -5.51 4.45 -22.94
N ILE A 76 -4.28 4.35 -22.44
CA ILE A 76 -3.10 4.97 -23.03
C ILE A 76 -2.21 3.87 -23.59
N LYS A 77 -1.99 3.89 -24.90
CA LYS A 77 -1.04 3.01 -25.59
C LYS A 77 0.30 3.72 -25.72
N MET A 78 1.35 3.13 -25.17
CA MET A 78 2.72 3.58 -25.38
C MET A 78 3.29 2.91 -26.64
N LYS A 79 3.70 3.70 -27.64
CA LYS A 79 4.39 3.20 -28.83
C LYS A 79 5.65 4.04 -29.06
N GLU A 80 6.81 3.39 -29.14
CA GLU A 80 8.10 4.06 -29.35
C GLU A 80 8.32 5.21 -28.35
N TYR A 81 7.96 4.99 -27.09
CA TYR A 81 8.01 5.98 -25.99
C TYR A 81 7.08 7.20 -26.18
N VAL A 82 6.10 7.13 -27.08
CA VAL A 82 5.08 8.16 -27.30
C VAL A 82 3.72 7.66 -26.79
N PRO A 83 3.00 8.42 -25.93
CA PRO A 83 1.67 8.06 -25.46
C PRO A 83 0.59 8.41 -26.49
N PHE A 84 -0.37 7.50 -26.68
CA PHE A 84 -1.57 7.70 -27.48
C PHE A 84 -2.80 7.35 -26.65
N GLU A 85 -3.75 8.28 -26.55
CA GLU A 85 -5.07 8.01 -26.00
C GLU A 85 -5.86 7.17 -27.03
N VAL A 86 -6.28 5.96 -26.64
CA VAL A 86 -6.88 4.96 -27.53
C VAL A 86 -8.13 4.32 -26.91
N THR A 87 -8.82 5.02 -26.00
CA THR A 87 -10.01 4.50 -25.31
C THR A 87 -11.10 4.10 -26.29
N GLY A 88 -11.33 4.89 -27.35
CA GLY A 88 -12.31 4.55 -28.39
C GLY A 88 -11.99 3.23 -29.11
N GLU A 89 -10.71 3.00 -29.45
CA GLU A 89 -10.23 1.76 -30.07
C GLU A 89 -10.40 0.57 -29.11
N ALA A 90 -10.00 0.74 -27.84
CA ALA A 90 -10.12 -0.29 -26.81
C ALA A 90 -11.57 -0.70 -26.53
N LYS A 91 -12.48 0.27 -26.40
CA LYS A 91 -13.93 0.00 -26.19
C LYS A 91 -14.55 -0.66 -27.42
N ALA A 92 -14.12 -0.31 -28.64
CA ALA A 92 -14.60 -0.98 -29.85
C ALA A 92 -14.16 -2.46 -29.91
N ILE A 93 -12.92 -2.77 -29.50
CA ILE A 93 -12.42 -4.14 -29.42
C ILE A 93 -13.22 -4.95 -28.40
N ALA A 94 -13.45 -4.41 -27.20
CA ALA A 94 -14.23 -5.07 -26.15
C ALA A 94 -15.68 -5.37 -26.59
N GLN A 95 -16.31 -4.46 -27.35
CA GLN A 95 -17.64 -4.70 -27.92
C GLN A 95 -17.66 -5.76 -29.02
N GLN A 96 -16.61 -5.88 -29.83
CA GLN A 96 -16.50 -6.88 -30.89
C GLN A 96 -16.19 -8.27 -30.34
N ILE A 97 -15.34 -8.34 -29.31
CA ILE A 97 -14.89 -9.58 -28.68
C ILE A 97 -15.54 -9.65 -27.30
N GLN A 98 -16.80 -10.05 -27.27
CA GLN A 98 -17.50 -10.26 -25.99
C GLN A 98 -16.93 -11.48 -25.29
N ILE A 99 -16.51 -11.26 -24.04
CA ILE A 99 -16.06 -12.32 -23.14
C ILE A 99 -17.21 -12.63 -22.20
N ASP A 100 -17.65 -13.89 -22.15
CA ASP A 100 -18.68 -14.35 -21.21
C ASP A 100 -18.07 -14.61 -19.82
N ARG A 101 -17.41 -13.57 -19.30
CA ARG A 101 -16.80 -13.58 -17.97
C ARG A 101 -17.87 -13.19 -16.94
N GLN A 102 -17.98 -13.97 -15.88
CA GLN A 102 -18.89 -13.68 -14.79
C GLN A 102 -18.23 -12.71 -13.82
N HIS A 103 -18.94 -11.66 -13.41
CA HIS A 103 -18.45 -10.69 -12.43
C HIS A 103 -18.47 -11.31 -11.02
N GLU A 104 -17.32 -11.37 -10.36
CA GLU A 104 -17.17 -12.03 -9.06
C GLU A 104 -17.02 -11.06 -7.88
N GLY A 105 -17.12 -9.75 -8.14
CA GLY A 105 -16.87 -8.68 -7.16
C GLY A 105 -17.97 -8.49 -6.12
N GLY A 106 -19.07 -9.24 -6.22
CA GLY A 106 -20.28 -9.02 -5.43
C GLY A 106 -20.91 -7.64 -5.70
N ASN A 107 -21.74 -7.18 -4.77
CA ASN A 107 -22.52 -5.94 -4.93
C ASN A 107 -21.86 -4.71 -4.27
N SER A 108 -20.76 -4.88 -3.54
CA SER A 108 -20.05 -3.76 -2.91
C SER A 108 -18.56 -4.06 -2.71
N PHE A 109 -17.75 -2.99 -2.59
CA PHE A 109 -16.35 -3.13 -2.21
C PHE A 109 -16.21 -3.70 -0.80
N GLY A 110 -17.15 -3.35 0.08
CA GLY A 110 -17.14 -3.69 1.49
C GLY A 110 -16.55 -2.58 2.37
N GLN A 111 -16.31 -2.92 3.63
CA GLN A 111 -15.69 -2.01 4.60
C GLN A 111 -14.17 -2.21 4.64
N VAL A 112 -13.45 -1.11 4.74
CA VAL A 112 -12.03 -1.11 5.05
C VAL A 112 -11.96 -1.12 6.57
N ALA A 113 -11.38 -2.18 7.13
CA ALA A 113 -11.31 -2.33 8.58
C ALA A 113 -10.36 -1.28 9.18
N ASP A 114 -10.79 -0.62 10.25
CA ASP A 114 -9.93 0.20 11.08
C ASP A 114 -9.12 -0.72 11.99
N ARG A 115 -7.82 -0.84 11.73
CA ARG A 115 -6.89 -1.64 12.53
C ARG A 115 -6.37 -0.81 13.69
N TYR A 116 -6.24 -1.44 14.86
CA TYR A 116 -5.71 -0.80 16.06
C TYR A 116 -4.40 -1.46 16.47
N LEU A 117 -3.32 -0.67 16.55
CA LEU A 117 -2.02 -1.16 17.02
C LEU A 117 -2.08 -1.48 18.51
N LEU A 118 -1.67 -2.68 18.92
CA LEU A 118 -1.45 -2.99 20.33
C LEU A 118 -0.09 -2.43 20.75
N PRO A 119 0.01 -1.43 21.64
CA PRO A 119 1.27 -0.76 21.92
C PRO A 119 2.35 -1.70 22.49
N ASN A 120 1.93 -2.69 23.27
CA ASN A 120 2.86 -3.68 23.86
C ASN A 120 3.49 -4.63 22.83
N SER A 121 3.05 -4.58 21.56
CA SER A 121 3.61 -5.36 20.46
C SER A 121 4.81 -4.68 19.80
N LEU A 122 5.01 -3.37 20.04
CA LEU A 122 6.22 -2.66 19.68
C LEU A 122 7.31 -2.93 20.73
N ASN A 123 8.40 -3.56 20.29
CA ASN A 123 9.52 -3.86 21.16
C ASN A 123 10.86 -3.72 20.44
N SER A 124 11.53 -2.58 20.64
CA SER A 124 12.87 -2.31 20.10
C SER A 124 14.02 -2.86 20.94
N MET A 125 13.76 -3.69 21.95
CA MET A 125 14.80 -4.23 22.81
C MET A 125 15.63 -5.30 22.09
N GLU A 126 16.95 -5.13 22.13
CA GLU A 126 17.95 -6.13 21.78
C GLU A 126 18.79 -6.41 23.04
N GLY A 127 18.42 -7.47 23.77
CA GLY A 127 18.97 -7.74 25.09
C GLY A 127 18.59 -6.64 26.10
N ARG A 128 19.56 -5.84 26.54
CA ARG A 128 19.36 -4.75 27.53
C ARG A 128 19.30 -3.35 26.92
N LYS A 129 19.48 -3.23 25.60
CA LYS A 129 19.53 -1.93 24.91
C LYS A 129 18.42 -1.84 23.88
N ARG A 130 17.85 -0.64 23.72
CA ARG A 130 16.94 -0.36 22.59
C ARG A 130 17.77 -0.11 21.34
N ARG A 131 17.34 -0.66 20.20
CA ARG A 131 18.02 -0.46 18.93
C ARG A 131 17.00 -0.29 17.82
N VAL A 132 16.95 0.91 17.26
CA VAL A 132 16.17 1.20 16.05
C VAL A 132 17.07 1.97 15.10
N LYS A 133 17.47 1.34 13.99
CA LYS A 133 18.45 1.90 13.05
C LYS A 133 18.14 1.49 11.62
N ALA A 134 18.18 2.43 10.70
CA ALA A 134 18.23 2.11 9.27
C ALA A 134 19.53 1.37 8.91
N ARG A 135 19.44 0.47 7.93
CA ARG A 135 20.53 -0.30 7.35
C ARG A 135 20.47 -0.13 5.84
N GLY A 136 20.95 1.02 5.37
CA GLY A 136 20.73 1.41 3.98
C GLY A 136 19.25 1.74 3.73
N MET A 137 18.88 1.73 2.45
CA MET A 137 17.56 2.18 2.00
C MET A 137 16.43 1.20 2.34
N TYR A 138 16.69 -0.12 2.24
CA TYR A 138 15.63 -1.13 2.24
C TYR A 138 15.50 -1.93 3.53
N GLU A 139 16.16 -1.53 4.60
CA GLU A 139 16.13 -2.28 5.86
C GLU A 139 16.13 -1.36 7.09
N ILE A 140 15.29 -1.68 8.07
CA ILE A 140 15.33 -1.10 9.41
C ILE A 140 15.55 -2.22 10.42
N GLN A 141 16.64 -2.13 11.18
CA GLN A 141 16.83 -2.95 12.37
C GLN A 141 15.95 -2.40 13.50
N TYR A 142 15.06 -3.22 14.03
CA TYR A 142 14.13 -2.89 15.12
C TYR A 142 14.24 -3.96 16.23
N GLY A 143 14.99 -3.66 17.28
CA GLY A 143 15.37 -4.61 18.32
C GLY A 143 16.16 -5.79 17.75
N SER A 144 15.68 -7.01 18.02
CA SER A 144 16.21 -8.25 17.46
C SER A 144 15.68 -8.58 16.05
N GLN A 145 14.81 -7.74 15.48
CA GLN A 145 14.18 -7.98 14.19
C GLN A 145 14.70 -7.03 13.11
N SER A 146 14.43 -7.41 11.87
CA SER A 146 14.65 -6.59 10.69
C SER A 146 13.31 -6.39 9.97
N ILE A 147 13.03 -5.14 9.61
CA ILE A 147 11.93 -4.74 8.76
C ILE A 147 12.48 -4.58 7.35
N ASN A 148 12.01 -5.42 6.43
CA ASN A 148 12.36 -5.33 5.02
C ASN A 148 11.44 -4.33 4.32
N LEU A 149 12.02 -3.36 3.61
CA LEU A 149 11.31 -2.29 2.89
C LEU A 149 11.49 -2.38 1.37
N HIS A 150 12.00 -3.51 0.85
CA HIS A 150 12.31 -3.67 -0.56
C HIS A 150 11.07 -3.49 -1.46
N SER A 151 9.90 -3.94 -0.98
CA SER A 151 8.61 -3.76 -1.68
C SER A 151 7.97 -2.38 -1.48
N ILE A 152 8.70 -1.40 -0.93
CA ILE A 152 8.25 -0.01 -0.78
C ILE A 152 9.05 0.85 -1.77
N GLU A 153 8.76 0.66 -3.05
CA GLU A 153 9.55 1.19 -4.17
C GLU A 153 9.56 2.72 -4.26
N GLN A 154 8.59 3.38 -3.62
CA GLN A 154 8.47 4.85 -3.59
C GLN A 154 9.39 5.51 -2.53
N LEU A 155 10.07 4.72 -1.70
CA LEU A 155 11.18 5.21 -0.91
C LEU A 155 12.33 5.52 -1.87
N VAL A 156 12.94 6.71 -1.78
CA VAL A 156 13.94 7.17 -2.76
C VAL A 156 15.32 7.46 -2.15
N ASP A 157 15.41 7.57 -0.83
CA ASP A 157 16.67 7.88 -0.15
C ASP A 157 16.76 7.25 1.24
N GLU A 158 17.96 6.85 1.67
CA GLU A 158 18.20 6.27 3.00
C GLU A 158 17.84 7.23 4.15
N SER A 159 17.92 8.54 3.93
CA SER A 159 17.50 9.55 4.91
C SER A 159 16.01 9.45 5.27
N GLN A 160 15.17 8.96 4.35
CA GLN A 160 13.77 8.63 4.65
C GLN A 160 13.68 7.36 5.50
N THR A 161 14.48 6.33 5.20
CA THR A 161 14.57 5.10 6.00
C THR A 161 14.99 5.40 7.45
N ARG A 162 15.97 6.28 7.64
CA ARG A 162 16.38 6.76 8.97
C ARG A 162 15.25 7.46 9.69
N MET A 163 14.52 8.33 8.98
CA MET A 163 13.38 9.04 9.55
C MET A 163 12.23 8.08 9.93
N ILE A 164 11.94 7.06 9.12
CA ILE A 164 10.96 6.01 9.47
C ILE A 164 11.40 5.29 10.74
N ALA A 165 12.68 4.95 10.87
CA ALA A 165 13.23 4.31 12.06
C ALA A 165 13.03 5.18 13.31
N ASP A 166 13.32 6.49 13.22
CA ASP A 166 13.09 7.46 14.30
C ASP A 166 11.59 7.57 14.66
N ILE A 167 10.70 7.60 13.67
CA ILE A 167 9.25 7.64 13.88
C ILE A 167 8.75 6.38 14.59
N LEU A 168 9.16 5.18 14.17
CA LEU A 168 8.75 3.94 14.82
C LEU A 168 9.22 3.89 16.29
N TYR A 169 10.44 4.36 16.55
CA TYR A 169 10.95 4.50 17.91
C TYR A 169 10.15 5.53 18.72
N TYR A 170 9.80 6.67 18.13
CA TYR A 170 8.95 7.68 18.75
C TYR A 170 7.57 7.12 19.12
N VAL A 171 6.93 6.37 18.22
CA VAL A 171 5.63 5.73 18.47
C VAL A 171 5.71 4.76 19.66
N GLU A 172 6.73 3.90 19.71
CA GLU A 172 6.95 2.98 20.84
C GLU A 172 7.17 3.71 22.17
N ARG A 173 7.91 4.83 22.16
CA ARG A 173 8.16 5.59 23.39
C ARG A 173 6.94 6.34 23.90
N ASN A 174 5.97 6.59 23.02
CA ASN A 174 4.75 7.33 23.32
C ASN A 174 3.53 6.40 23.21
N ASN A 175 3.59 5.22 23.84
CA ASN A 175 2.51 4.22 23.81
C ASN A 175 1.11 4.75 24.18
N ASN A 176 1.00 5.84 24.93
CA ASN A 176 -0.28 6.50 25.20
C ASN A 176 -0.93 7.08 23.93
N LEU A 177 -0.14 7.52 22.95
CA LEU A 177 -0.63 7.93 21.63
C LEU A 177 -1.30 6.77 20.89
N VAL A 178 -0.78 5.56 21.07
CA VAL A 178 -1.19 4.36 20.36
C VAL A 178 -2.46 3.72 20.94
N GLN A 179 -2.69 3.82 22.25
CA GLN A 179 -3.76 3.09 22.94
C GLN A 179 -5.20 3.49 22.54
N GLN A 180 -5.38 4.59 21.82
CA GLN A 180 -6.71 5.17 21.57
C GLN A 180 -6.98 5.50 20.10
N CYS A 181 -6.12 5.09 19.17
CA CYS A 181 -6.26 5.46 17.77
C CYS A 181 -6.09 4.26 16.83
N SER A 182 -6.84 4.29 15.74
CA SER A 182 -6.66 3.45 14.57
C SER A 182 -5.32 3.73 13.90
N LEU A 183 -4.85 2.83 13.02
CA LEU A 183 -3.64 3.05 12.23
C LEU A 183 -3.71 4.31 11.36
N LYS A 184 -4.91 4.66 10.88
CA LYS A 184 -5.16 5.89 10.13
C LYS A 184 -4.95 7.13 11.00
N GLU A 185 -5.63 7.17 12.15
CA GLU A 185 -5.49 8.28 13.11
C GLU A 185 -4.05 8.41 13.63
N LEU A 186 -3.35 7.28 13.85
CA LEU A 186 -1.92 7.30 14.19
C LEU A 186 -1.08 7.97 13.10
N ALA A 187 -1.34 7.65 11.83
CA ALA A 187 -0.66 8.27 10.70
C ALA A 187 -0.93 9.79 10.65
N GLU A 188 -2.18 10.21 10.86
CA GLU A 188 -2.59 11.62 10.93
C GLU A 188 -1.90 12.36 12.09
N LEU A 189 -1.82 11.74 13.28
CA LEU A 189 -1.13 12.31 14.44
C LEU A 189 0.38 12.49 14.21
N ILE A 190 1.02 11.52 13.52
CA ILE A 190 2.43 11.63 13.14
C ILE A 190 2.61 12.79 12.15
N GLU A 191 1.79 12.86 11.11
CA GLU A 191 1.83 13.95 10.13
C GLU A 191 1.61 15.32 10.79
N GLU A 192 0.66 15.43 11.72
CA GLU A 192 0.40 16.64 12.50
C GLU A 192 1.61 17.05 13.34
N GLN A 193 2.22 16.09 14.04
CA GLN A 193 3.43 16.32 14.85
C GLN A 193 4.58 16.85 13.98
N LEU A 194 4.82 16.24 12.82
CA LEU A 194 5.85 16.67 11.87
C LEU A 194 5.56 18.05 11.29
N ASN A 195 4.29 18.36 10.99
CA ASN A 195 3.88 19.67 10.47
C ASN A 195 4.03 20.79 11.50
N LYS A 196 3.63 20.56 12.75
CA LYS A 196 3.62 21.60 13.79
C LYS A 196 4.97 21.82 14.44
N ARG A 197 5.75 20.75 14.64
CA ARG A 197 7.00 20.78 15.43
C ARG A 197 8.25 20.47 14.61
N GLY A 198 8.09 20.15 13.33
CA GLY A 198 9.18 19.79 12.43
C GLY A 198 9.65 18.34 12.59
N ILE A 199 10.45 17.88 11.63
CA ILE A 199 10.96 16.50 11.57
C ILE A 199 11.88 16.15 12.75
N THR A 200 12.56 17.13 13.35
CA THR A 200 13.42 16.89 14.52
C THR A 200 12.63 16.53 15.78
N SER A 201 11.31 16.77 15.80
CA SER A 201 10.45 16.53 16.98
C SER A 201 10.30 15.05 17.35
N VAL A 202 10.60 14.15 16.42
CA VAL A 202 10.54 12.69 16.58
C VAL A 202 11.92 12.04 16.44
N SER A 203 12.97 12.84 16.21
CA SER A 203 14.32 12.29 16.01
C SER A 203 14.91 11.78 17.31
N GLN A 204 15.73 10.73 17.20
CA GLN A 204 16.52 10.20 18.31
C GLN A 204 17.67 11.13 18.74
N HIS A 205 18.03 12.13 17.92
CA HIS A 205 19.15 13.04 18.16
C HIS A 205 18.70 14.40 18.70
N ASN A 206 19.56 15.02 19.53
CA ASN A 206 19.37 16.41 19.94
C ASN A 206 19.77 17.34 18.79
N GLY A 207 18.80 17.98 18.16
CA GLY A 207 19.02 18.84 16.98
C GLY A 207 18.84 18.10 15.65
N HIS A 208 19.14 18.76 14.54
CA HIS A 208 19.00 18.16 13.21
C HIS A 208 20.27 17.41 12.83
N PRO A 209 20.24 16.07 12.64
CA PRO A 209 21.45 15.27 12.40
C PRO A 209 22.04 15.50 10.99
N GLY A 210 21.27 16.10 10.08
CA GLY A 210 21.73 16.46 8.72
C GLY A 210 21.54 15.36 7.68
N ASP A 211 20.99 14.22 8.09
CA ASP A 211 20.90 12.99 7.30
C ASP A 211 19.50 12.34 7.34
N ILE A 212 18.47 13.11 7.69
CA ILE A 212 17.06 12.70 7.73
C ILE A 212 16.23 13.47 6.70
N ALA A 213 15.24 12.80 6.11
CA ALA A 213 14.27 13.39 5.20
C ALA A 213 12.87 12.89 5.54
N ARG A 214 11.84 13.72 5.31
CA ARG A 214 10.46 13.39 5.64
C ARG A 214 9.92 12.29 4.70
N PRO A 215 9.54 11.09 5.20
CA PRO A 215 8.75 10.12 4.45
C PRO A 215 7.26 10.53 4.47
N ARG A 216 6.43 9.93 3.62
CA ARG A 216 4.97 10.09 3.72
C ARG A 216 4.43 9.11 4.76
N ALA A 217 3.25 9.41 5.30
CA ALA A 217 2.43 8.49 6.09
C ALA A 217 2.40 7.06 5.52
N PHE A 218 2.26 6.90 4.20
CA PHE A 218 2.20 5.59 3.56
C PHE A 218 3.45 4.73 3.79
N GLU A 219 4.66 5.31 3.64
CA GLU A 219 5.91 4.56 3.87
C GLU A 219 6.09 4.21 5.36
N ILE A 220 5.70 5.13 6.25
CA ILE A 220 5.77 4.91 7.71
C ILE A 220 4.87 3.73 8.09
N MET A 221 3.62 3.74 7.63
CA MET A 221 2.63 2.71 7.94
C MET A 221 2.95 1.39 7.23
N ALA A 222 3.50 1.44 6.01
CA ALA A 222 3.99 0.26 5.31
C ALA A 222 5.13 -0.44 6.07
N ALA A 223 6.04 0.32 6.68
CA ALA A 223 7.10 -0.23 7.53
C ALA A 223 6.52 -0.85 8.81
N LEU A 224 5.57 -0.18 9.47
CA LEU A 224 4.88 -0.72 10.64
C LEU A 224 4.18 -2.05 10.34
N ASN A 225 3.43 -2.13 9.23
CA ASN A 225 2.72 -3.35 8.81
C ASN A 225 3.67 -4.54 8.52
N ARG A 226 4.94 -4.25 8.22
CA ARG A 226 5.97 -5.27 7.94
C ARG A 226 6.78 -5.66 9.19
N LEU A 227 6.55 -5.03 10.34
CA LEU A 227 7.19 -5.39 11.60
C LEU A 227 6.49 -6.63 12.18
N ARG A 228 7.18 -7.78 12.17
CA ARG A 228 6.57 -9.09 12.50
C ARG A 228 6.05 -9.22 13.93
N SER A 229 6.60 -8.47 14.90
CA SER A 229 6.06 -8.49 16.27
C SER A 229 4.79 -7.68 16.45
N VAL A 230 4.45 -6.79 15.51
CA VAL A 230 3.26 -5.94 15.65
C VAL A 230 2.02 -6.81 15.72
N GLN A 231 1.20 -6.52 16.72
CA GLN A 231 -0.12 -7.12 16.90
C GLN A 231 -1.16 -6.04 16.67
N ILE A 232 -2.15 -6.41 15.88
CA ILE A 232 -3.26 -5.56 15.46
C ILE A 232 -4.56 -6.16 16.01
N LYS A 233 -5.46 -5.31 16.45
CA LYS A 233 -6.86 -5.65 16.75
C LYS A 233 -7.80 -5.06 15.71
#